data_AF-A0A1X1XC14-F1
#
_entry.id   AF-A0A1X1XC14-F1
#
_cell.length_a   1.000
_cell.length_b   1.000
_cell.length_c   1.000
_cell.angle_alpha   90.00
_cell.angle_beta   90.00
_cell.angle_gamma   90.00
#
_symmetry.space_group_name_H-M   'P 1'
#
loop_
_entity.id
_entity.type
_entity.pdbx_description
1 polymer ?
#
loop_
_entity_poly.entity_id
_entity_poly.type
_entity_poly.pdbx_seq_one_letter_code
_entity_poly.pdbx_strand_id
1 'polypeptide(L)'
;MPLFRKRQAAEVPPHSGLTPEDVRGVAFSKPPIGKRGYNEDEVDAFLDRVEEALRNPRASTLTPADVRSVAFNKPPIGRRGYNEDEVDAFLDRVEQQLRQRR
;
A
#
# COMPACT_ATOMS: atom_id res chain seq x y z
N MET A 1 3.56 23.90 -38.81
CA MET A 1 2.25 23.25 -38.58
C MET A 1 2.30 21.84 -39.16
N PRO A 2 1.87 20.76 -38.49
CA PRO A 2 1.84 20.48 -37.05
C PRO A 2 2.50 19.11 -36.66
N LEU A 3 2.87 19.05 -35.38
CA LEU A 3 2.85 17.93 -34.43
C LEU A 3 2.82 16.48 -34.94
N PHE A 4 3.86 15.71 -34.59
CA PHE A 4 3.67 14.39 -33.97
C PHE A 4 4.80 14.13 -32.96
N ARG A 5 4.64 14.69 -31.75
CA ARG A 5 5.40 14.23 -30.58
C ARG A 5 4.91 12.81 -30.33
N LYS A 6 5.69 11.82 -30.79
CA LYS A 6 5.52 10.41 -30.43
C LYS A 6 5.31 10.36 -28.92
N ARG A 7 4.17 9.79 -28.53
CA ARG A 7 3.85 9.49 -27.14
C ARG A 7 5.07 8.78 -26.57
N GLN A 8 5.72 9.43 -25.61
CA GLN A 8 6.62 8.76 -24.69
C GLN A 8 5.73 7.71 -24.03
N ALA A 9 5.84 6.46 -24.46
CA ALA A 9 5.46 5.36 -23.61
C ALA A 9 6.27 5.61 -22.34
N ALA A 10 5.58 5.84 -21.23
CA ALA A 10 6.23 5.73 -19.94
C ALA A 10 6.81 4.31 -19.94
N GLU A 11 8.12 4.22 -20.14
CA GLU A 11 8.88 3.07 -19.68
C GLU A 11 8.48 2.94 -18.23
N VAL A 12 7.58 2.01 -17.93
CA VAL A 12 7.42 1.48 -16.59
C VAL A 12 8.77 0.84 -16.32
N PRO A 13 9.65 1.43 -15.51
CA PRO A 13 10.96 0.85 -15.30
C PRO A 13 10.73 -0.52 -14.64
N PRO A 14 11.66 -1.47 -14.76
CA PRO A 14 11.59 -2.75 -14.06
C PRO A 14 11.85 -2.53 -12.56
N HIS A 15 10.98 -1.78 -11.88
CA HIS A 15 11.01 -1.70 -10.43
C HIS A 15 10.39 -2.99 -9.90
N SER A 16 11.26 -3.94 -9.58
CA SER A 16 10.90 -5.12 -8.77
C SER A 16 10.53 -4.75 -7.32
N GLY A 17 9.98 -3.54 -7.10
CA GLY A 17 9.70 -3.01 -5.77
C GLY A 17 8.55 -2.01 -5.79
N LEU A 18 7.73 -2.07 -4.74
CA LEU A 18 6.55 -1.23 -4.53
C LEU A 18 6.83 0.26 -4.79
N THR A 19 6.03 0.85 -5.67
CA THR A 19 5.98 2.29 -5.93
C THR A 19 4.82 2.94 -5.16
N PRO A 20 4.85 4.26 -4.88
CA PRO A 20 3.71 4.94 -4.27
C PRO A 20 2.43 4.81 -5.11
N GLU A 21 2.55 4.73 -6.44
CA GLU A 21 1.41 4.51 -7.33
C GLU A 21 0.80 3.11 -7.16
N ASP A 22 1.62 2.08 -6.94
CA ASP A 22 1.14 0.73 -6.61
C ASP A 22 0.41 0.70 -5.26
N VAL A 23 0.91 1.44 -4.26
CA VAL A 23 0.25 1.56 -2.95
C VAL A 23 -1.11 2.22 -3.08
N ARG A 24 -1.22 3.28 -3.88
CA ARG A 24 -2.48 3.97 -4.12
C ARG A 24 -3.48 3.16 -4.96
N GLY A 25 -2.96 2.34 -5.87
CA GLY A 25 -3.77 1.50 -6.76
C GLY A 25 -4.17 0.15 -6.15
N VAL A 26 -3.68 -0.19 -4.96
CA VAL A 26 -3.98 -1.47 -4.32
C VAL A 26 -5.47 -1.55 -3.98
N ALA A 27 -6.08 -2.68 -4.29
CA ALA A 27 -7.46 -2.97 -3.93
C ALA A 27 -7.49 -4.33 -3.22
N PHE A 28 -7.87 -4.32 -1.95
CA PHE A 28 -8.02 -5.56 -1.17
C PHE A 28 -9.42 -6.13 -1.35
N SER A 29 -9.53 -7.45 -1.39
CA SER A 29 -10.82 -8.13 -1.47
C SER A 29 -11.51 -8.15 -0.11
N LYS A 30 -12.81 -8.46 -0.13
CA LYS A 30 -13.57 -8.72 1.09
C LYS A 30 -13.08 -10.01 1.74
N PRO A 31 -13.08 -10.10 3.08
CA PRO A 31 -12.69 -11.31 3.78
C PRO A 31 -13.62 -12.49 3.42
N PRO A 32 -13.12 -13.73 3.55
CA PRO A 32 -13.91 -14.93 3.32
C PRO A 32 -15.17 -14.95 4.20
N ILE A 33 -16.21 -15.62 3.70
CA ILE A 33 -17.53 -15.68 4.36
C ILE A 33 -17.36 -16.19 5.80
N GLY A 34 -17.88 -15.42 6.76
CA GLY A 34 -17.83 -15.75 8.19
C GLY A 34 -16.63 -15.20 8.96
N LYS A 35 -15.63 -14.62 8.28
CA LYS A 35 -14.55 -13.88 8.94
C LYS A 35 -14.82 -12.37 8.98
N ARG A 36 -14.27 -11.71 9.99
CA ARG A 36 -14.21 -10.25 10.09
C ARG A 36 -12.82 -9.85 9.64
N GLY A 37 -12.76 -8.98 8.63
CA GLY A 37 -11.50 -8.47 8.11
C GLY A 37 -10.87 -7.41 8.99
N TYR A 38 -9.91 -6.68 8.44
CA TYR A 38 -9.41 -5.42 9.01
C TYR A 38 -10.29 -4.24 8.64
N ASN A 39 -10.25 -3.19 9.46
CA ASN A 39 -10.97 -1.95 9.20
C ASN A 39 -10.40 -1.24 7.96
N GLU A 40 -11.25 -1.08 6.94
CA GLU A 40 -10.91 -0.40 5.67
C GLU A 40 -10.34 0.99 5.93
N ASP A 41 -10.96 1.76 6.84
CA ASP A 41 -10.53 3.13 7.15
C ASP A 41 -9.12 3.19 7.77
N GLU A 42 -8.75 2.20 8.60
CA GLU A 42 -7.40 2.17 9.20
C GLU A 42 -6.35 1.68 8.21
N VAL A 43 -6.71 0.73 7.35
CA VAL A 43 -5.82 0.25 6.28
C VAL A 43 -5.56 1.38 5.30
N ASP A 44 -6.61 2.09 4.84
CA ASP A 44 -6.47 3.22 3.92
C ASP A 44 -5.60 4.34 4.52
N ALA A 45 -5.85 4.73 5.77
CA ALA A 45 -5.03 5.73 6.46
C ALA A 45 -3.57 5.31 6.60
N PHE A 46 -3.29 4.01 6.71
CA PHE A 46 -1.94 3.48 6.73
C PHE A 46 -1.29 3.50 5.34
N LEU A 47 -2.04 3.14 4.29
CA LEU A 47 -1.58 3.22 2.91
C LEU A 47 -1.17 4.65 2.53
N ASP A 48 -1.93 5.67 2.94
CA ASP A 48 -1.57 7.08 2.75
C ASP A 48 -0.20 7.41 3.36
N ARG A 49 0.08 6.92 4.58
CA ARG A 49 1.38 7.13 5.24
C ARG A 49 2.51 6.39 4.53
N VAL A 50 2.24 5.18 4.03
CA VAL A 50 3.22 4.42 3.25
C VAL A 50 3.51 5.12 1.92
N GLU A 51 2.49 5.61 1.23
CA GLU A 51 2.64 6.41 0.01
C GLU A 51 3.53 7.63 0.28
N GLU A 52 3.25 8.36 1.35
CA GLU A 52 4.05 9.53 1.75
C GLU A 52 5.49 9.13 2.06
N ALA A 53 5.72 8.01 2.76
CA ALA A 53 7.05 7.49 3.05
C ALA A 53 7.82 7.06 1.79
N LEU A 54 7.13 6.49 0.80
CA LEU A 54 7.73 6.13 -0.47
C LEU A 54 8.01 7.35 -1.36
N ARG A 55 7.17 8.39 -1.28
CA ARG A 55 7.33 9.65 -2.01
C ARG A 55 8.40 10.54 -1.38
N ASN A 56 8.46 10.63 -0.06
CA ASN A 56 9.37 11.50 0.68
C ASN A 56 10.05 10.78 1.87
N PRO A 57 11.01 9.88 1.60
CA PRO A 57 11.66 9.08 2.64
C PRO A 57 12.49 9.89 3.65
N ARG A 58 12.79 11.17 3.37
CA ARG A 58 13.49 12.06 4.32
C ARG A 58 12.56 12.80 5.27
N ALA A 59 11.30 13.00 4.89
CA ALA A 59 10.31 13.67 5.74
C ALA A 59 9.48 12.68 6.56
N SER A 60 9.31 11.45 6.05
CA SER A 60 8.51 10.44 6.73
C SER A 60 9.33 9.66 7.75
N THR A 61 8.76 9.50 8.94
CA THR A 61 9.35 8.73 10.05
C THR A 61 8.97 7.25 10.04
N LEU A 62 8.26 6.79 9.01
CA LEU A 62 7.73 5.44 8.93
C LEU A 62 8.86 4.43 8.74
N THR A 63 9.10 3.58 9.73
CA THR A 63 10.15 2.55 9.66
C THR A 63 9.57 1.19 9.28
N PRO A 64 10.35 0.26 8.71
CA PRO A 64 9.89 -1.12 8.51
C PRO A 64 9.42 -1.80 9.81
N ALA A 65 9.98 -1.41 10.97
CA ALA A 65 9.51 -1.91 12.26
C ALA A 65 8.10 -1.40 12.60
N ASP A 66 7.76 -0.17 12.24
CA ASP A 66 6.39 0.37 12.39
C ASP A 66 5.40 -0.39 11.49
N VAL A 67 5.79 -0.71 10.26
CA VAL A 67 4.97 -1.50 9.34
C VAL A 67 4.67 -2.88 9.92
N ARG A 68 5.68 -3.55 10.47
CA ARG A 68 5.50 -4.88 11.06
C ARG A 68 4.76 -4.86 12.39
N SER A 69 4.87 -3.78 13.16
CA SER A 69 4.20 -3.64 14.45
C SER A 69 2.78 -3.09 14.33
N VAL A 70 2.35 -2.68 13.14
CA VAL A 70 1.00 -2.16 12.94
C VAL A 70 -0.03 -3.25 13.20
N ALA A 71 -1.09 -2.91 13.92
CA ALA A 71 -2.22 -3.79 14.15
C ALA A 71 -3.49 -3.00 13.82
N PHE A 72 -4.28 -3.51 12.88
CA PHE A 72 -5.56 -2.90 12.50
C PHE A 72 -6.67 -3.46 13.38
N ASN A 73 -7.65 -2.62 13.75
CA ASN A 73 -8.83 -3.10 14.45
C ASN A 73 -9.81 -3.78 13.51
N LYS A 74 -10.79 -4.43 14.14
CA LYS A 74 -11.96 -4.98 13.45
C LYS A 74 -12.81 -3.84 12.87
N PRO A 75 -13.41 -4.05 11.70
CA PRO A 75 -14.28 -3.06 11.07
C PRO A 75 -15.50 -2.76 11.94
N PRO A 76 -16.07 -1.55 11.80
CA PRO A 76 -17.29 -1.16 12.49
C PRO A 76 -18.45 -2.12 12.17
N ILE A 77 -19.41 -2.21 13.11
CA ILE A 77 -20.56 -3.10 13.01
C ILE A 77 -21.30 -2.86 11.68
N GLY A 78 -21.52 -3.93 10.92
CA GLY A 78 -22.20 -3.88 9.62
C GLY A 78 -21.26 -3.80 8.42
N ARG A 79 -19.95 -3.59 8.63
CA ARG A 79 -18.94 -3.71 7.57
C ARG A 79 -18.18 -5.02 7.67
N ARG A 80 -17.73 -5.52 6.51
CA ARG A 80 -16.91 -6.73 6.42
C ARG A 80 -15.42 -6.44 6.56
N GLY A 81 -14.97 -5.24 6.19
CA GLY A 81 -13.56 -4.89 6.20
C GLY A 81 -12.80 -5.42 4.98
N TYR A 82 -11.48 -5.28 5.00
CA TYR A 82 -10.55 -5.89 4.05
C TYR A 82 -10.04 -7.24 4.52
N ASN A 83 -9.69 -8.10 3.57
CA ASN A 83 -9.13 -9.41 3.87
C ASN A 83 -7.78 -9.29 4.61
N GLU A 84 -7.72 -9.83 5.83
CA GLU A 84 -6.52 -9.81 6.68
C GLU A 84 -5.32 -10.42 5.96
N ASP A 85 -5.51 -11.56 5.28
CA ASP A 85 -4.45 -12.28 4.57
C ASP A 85 -3.83 -11.44 3.42
N GLU A 86 -4.65 -10.66 2.70
CA GLU A 86 -4.15 -9.80 1.62
C GLU A 86 -3.45 -8.55 2.14
N VAL A 87 -3.97 -7.97 3.21
CA VAL A 87 -3.38 -6.82 3.87
C VAL A 87 -2.03 -7.21 4.47
N ASP A 88 -1.95 -8.33 5.19
CA ASP A 88 -0.71 -8.83 5.81
C ASP A 88 0.35 -9.11 4.73
N ALA A 89 -0.02 -9.79 3.64
CA ALA A 89 0.89 -10.05 2.52
C ALA A 89 1.39 -8.77 1.84
N PHE A 90 0.56 -7.72 1.83
CA PHE A 90 0.96 -6.41 1.31
C PHE A 90 1.91 -5.69 2.26
N LEU A 91 1.64 -5.71 3.57
CA LEU A 91 2.52 -5.15 4.60
C LEU A 91 3.93 -5.77 4.54
N ASP A 92 4.03 -7.09 4.37
CA ASP A 92 5.31 -7.79 4.20
C ASP A 92 6.13 -7.24 3.02
N ARG A 93 5.45 -6.94 1.90
CA ARG A 93 6.11 -6.35 0.72
C ARG A 93 6.55 -4.90 0.99
N VAL A 94 5.71 -4.11 1.66
CA VAL A 94 6.05 -2.74 2.05
C VAL A 94 7.24 -2.70 2.99
N GLU A 95 7.27 -3.58 4.01
CA GLU A 95 8.39 -3.72 4.93
C GLU A 95 9.69 -4.00 4.17
N GLN A 96 9.69 -5.02 3.31
CA GLN A 96 10.86 -5.36 2.52
C GLN A 96 11.33 -4.19 1.66
N GLN A 97 10.41 -3.44 1.07
CA GLN A 97 10.76 -2.30 0.22
C GLN A 97 11.35 -1.13 1.01
N LEU A 98 10.79 -0.80 2.18
CA LEU A 98 11.36 0.22 3.08
C LEU A 98 12.74 -0.19 3.58
N ARG A 99 12.95 -1.50 3.80
CA ARG A 99 14.22 -2.07 4.26
C ARG A 99 15.29 -2.08 3.18
N GLN A 100 14.93 -2.27 1.91
CA GLN A 100 15.85 -2.19 0.77
C GLN A 100 16.27 -0.75 0.43
N ARG A 101 15.45 0.25 0.79
CA ARG A 101 15.66 1.66 0.45
C ARG A 101 16.44 2.47 1.51
N ARG A 102 16.75 1.89 2.67
CA ARG A 102 17.58 2.49 3.73
C ARG A 102 19.05 2.14 3.55
#